data_AF-A0A1F8XEJ2-F1
#
_entry.id   AF-A0A1F8XEJ2-F1
#
_cell.length_a   1.000
_cell.length_b   1.000
_cell.length_c   1.000
_cell.angle_alpha   90.00
_cell.angle_beta   90.00
_cell.angle_gamma   90.00
#
_symmetry.space_group_name_H-M   'P 1'
#
loop_
_entity.id
_entity.type
_entity.pdbx_description
1 polymer ?
#
loop_
_entity_poly.entity_id
_entity_poly.type
_entity_poly.pdbx_seq_one_letter_code
_entity_poly.pdbx_strand_id
1 'polypeptide(L)'
;MRRSIGGAGVILLALFLFPSIASAVLYIDINAPGGKRMPIAVADFAAGPGDPSASREVPKILSDDLAITALFDLVPQTAHMEAVTAAHFSGKPLSFPGWKMIGAEAVVIGKVEAQGGRVTIEMRLYDATQGTLLVGKRYAGTPRQVRSIAHRFANEIVYTFTGVRGVFGTEIAFTARSGRSKGKELYLVGMDGKELRRVTDNRSFNLFPRWSPDGQWLAYTSYRTGVPAVYLRNVSTGAEKDVVRFGGTKAPGGFSPDGVWLYAGVSHGGNSDIYRVRVVGGAAEKLVEGWGLEVSPSPSPDGRRIAFVSDRGGSPQVYVKTIGVPGEIRISSETGYATSPSWSPAGDRIAYTARSGGRFVVFTVAPDGSDPRAVASAPDGDCEDPSFAPDGRSLVYTFRKRGYSALKIISSDGRSQRTLVSGLGDAGSPAWSPGR
;
A
#
# COMPACT_ATOMS: atom_id res chain seq x y z
N MET A 1 -41.14 -35.46 70.73
CA MET A 1 -41.27 -35.47 69.26
C MET A 1 -41.14 -34.04 68.75
N ARG A 2 -40.43 -33.86 67.63
CA ARG A 2 -40.27 -32.65 66.79
C ARG A 2 -39.31 -31.54 67.26
N ARG A 3 -38.16 -31.52 66.57
CA ARG A 3 -37.19 -30.42 66.43
C ARG A 3 -37.82 -29.27 65.63
N SER A 4 -37.57 -28.02 66.02
CA SER A 4 -37.66 -26.86 65.11
C SER A 4 -36.24 -26.38 64.79
N ILE A 5 -35.96 -26.17 63.51
CA ILE A 5 -34.72 -25.58 63.01
C ILE A 5 -35.16 -24.28 62.35
N GLY A 6 -34.77 -23.14 62.93
CA GLY A 6 -34.85 -21.84 62.28
C GLY A 6 -33.67 -21.67 61.34
N GLY A 7 -33.93 -21.50 60.05
CA GLY A 7 -32.91 -21.19 59.05
C GLY A 7 -32.61 -19.69 59.04
N ALA A 8 -31.35 -19.32 59.31
CA ALA A 8 -30.83 -18.00 59.03
C ALA A 8 -30.41 -17.95 57.56
N GLY A 9 -31.06 -17.11 56.76
CA GLY A 9 -30.70 -16.87 55.36
C GLY A 9 -29.47 -15.96 55.26
N VAL A 10 -28.42 -16.45 54.58
CA VAL A 10 -27.25 -15.67 54.17
C VAL A 10 -27.54 -15.10 52.78
N ILE A 11 -27.57 -13.78 52.64
CA ILE A 11 -27.65 -13.09 51.35
C ILE A 11 -26.22 -12.96 50.81
N LEU A 12 -25.91 -13.68 49.73
CA LEU A 12 -24.65 -13.56 48.99
C LEU A 12 -24.79 -12.42 47.98
N LEU A 13 -24.04 -11.33 48.17
CA LEU A 13 -23.95 -10.23 47.20
C LEU A 13 -22.91 -10.60 46.14
N ALA A 14 -23.37 -11.02 44.96
CA ALA A 14 -22.50 -11.27 43.80
C ALA A 14 -22.13 -9.94 43.12
N LEU A 15 -20.90 -9.47 43.32
CA LEU A 15 -20.32 -8.36 42.57
C LEU A 15 -19.99 -8.82 41.14
N PHE A 16 -20.83 -8.44 40.18
CA PHE A 16 -20.52 -8.58 38.76
C PHE A 16 -19.50 -7.50 38.36
N LEU A 17 -18.23 -7.91 38.21
CA LEU A 17 -17.21 -7.13 37.52
C LEU A 17 -17.54 -7.11 36.03
N PHE A 18 -18.16 -6.04 35.54
CA PHE A 18 -18.27 -5.79 34.11
C PHE A 18 -16.87 -5.44 33.57
N PRO A 19 -16.36 -6.13 32.53
CA PRO A 19 -15.13 -5.71 31.89
C PRO A 19 -15.36 -4.33 31.27
N SER A 20 -14.58 -3.34 31.72
CA SER A 20 -14.53 -2.05 31.05
C SER A 20 -13.96 -2.27 29.66
N ILE A 21 -14.77 -2.02 28.62
CA ILE A 21 -14.29 -1.94 27.26
C ILE A 21 -13.40 -0.70 27.23
N ALA A 22 -12.09 -0.89 27.28
CA ALA A 22 -11.15 0.18 27.06
C ALA A 22 -11.38 0.70 25.63
N SER A 23 -12.05 1.84 25.49
CA SER A 23 -12.12 2.55 24.23
C SER A 23 -10.69 2.85 23.78
N ALA A 24 -10.31 2.35 22.61
CA ALA A 24 -9.05 2.71 22.00
C ALA A 24 -9.05 4.24 21.82
N VAL A 25 -8.23 4.94 22.59
CA VAL A 25 -7.99 6.36 22.39
C VAL A 25 -7.25 6.48 21.07
N LEU A 26 -7.93 6.94 20.04
CA LEU A 26 -7.30 7.26 18.77
C LEU A 26 -6.51 8.56 18.97
N TYR A 27 -5.19 8.49 18.90
CA TYR A 27 -4.32 9.64 19.13
C TYR A 27 -4.23 10.57 17.91
N ILE A 28 -4.41 10.02 16.70
CA ILE A 28 -4.35 10.78 15.45
C ILE A 28 -5.60 10.49 14.61
N ASP A 29 -6.40 11.53 14.37
CA ASP A 29 -7.47 11.49 13.37
C ASP A 29 -6.87 11.60 11.96
N ILE A 30 -6.84 10.47 11.25
CA ILE A 30 -6.29 10.37 9.90
C ILE A 30 -7.16 11.02 8.82
N ASN A 31 -8.42 11.34 9.13
CA ASN A 31 -9.37 11.92 8.17
C ASN A 31 -9.43 13.46 8.26
N ALA A 32 -8.84 14.05 9.31
CA ALA A 32 -8.84 15.50 9.51
C ALA A 32 -7.94 16.20 8.46
N PRO A 33 -8.49 17.12 7.63
CA PRO A 33 -7.70 17.86 6.65
C PRO A 33 -6.60 18.69 7.32
N GLY A 34 -5.33 18.40 7.02
CA GLY A 34 -4.21 19.09 7.68
C GLY A 34 -4.02 18.68 9.15
N GLY A 35 -4.46 17.47 9.51
CA GLY A 35 -4.43 16.94 10.87
C GLY A 35 -3.09 17.17 11.58
N LYS A 36 -3.17 17.46 12.88
CA LYS A 36 -2.01 17.69 13.74
C LYS A 36 -1.07 16.49 13.63
N ARG A 37 0.16 16.73 13.20
CA ARG A 37 1.22 15.72 13.22
C ARG A 37 1.67 15.50 14.65
N MET A 38 1.93 14.24 15.00
CA MET A 38 2.39 13.89 16.33
C MET A 38 3.92 13.97 16.40
N PRO A 39 4.50 14.80 17.28
CA PRO A 39 5.93 14.81 17.50
C PRO A 39 6.41 13.47 18.08
N ILE A 40 7.33 12.80 17.38
CA ILE A 40 7.91 11.52 17.79
C ILE A 40 9.43 11.54 17.71
N ALA A 41 10.08 11.06 18.77
CA ALA A 41 11.52 10.87 18.80
C ALA A 41 11.86 9.40 18.51
N VAL A 42 12.79 9.15 17.60
CA VAL A 42 13.38 7.82 17.38
C VAL A 42 14.82 7.86 17.86
N ALA A 43 15.06 7.37 19.07
CA ALA A 43 16.38 7.40 19.68
C ALA A 43 17.35 6.47 18.96
N ASP A 44 18.65 6.74 19.10
CA ASP A 44 19.67 5.77 18.71
C ASP A 44 19.50 4.48 19.51
N PHE A 45 19.69 3.33 18.86
CA PHE A 45 19.49 2.06 19.54
C PHE A 45 20.76 1.63 20.26
N ALA A 46 20.56 1.09 21.46
CA ALA A 46 21.62 0.49 22.24
C ALA A 46 22.22 -0.71 21.49
N ALA A 47 23.55 -0.74 21.36
CA ALA A 47 24.27 -1.90 20.88
C ALA A 47 24.53 -2.88 22.05
N GLY A 48 24.11 -4.12 21.89
CA GLY A 48 24.50 -5.25 22.73
C GLY A 48 25.69 -6.02 22.13
N PRO A 49 25.91 -7.27 22.54
CA PRO A 49 27.00 -8.09 22.01
C PRO A 49 26.92 -8.30 20.49
N GLY A 50 28.08 -8.25 19.83
CA GLY A 50 28.23 -8.55 18.41
C GLY A 50 28.33 -7.32 17.50
N ASP A 51 27.90 -7.43 16.24
CA ASP A 51 28.01 -6.36 15.24
C ASP A 51 27.01 -5.21 15.52
N PRO A 52 27.48 -3.96 15.77
CA PRO A 52 26.61 -2.83 16.08
C PRO A 52 25.96 -2.19 14.83
N SER A 53 26.23 -2.66 13.61
CA SER A 53 25.73 -2.05 12.37
C SER A 53 24.21 -1.79 12.38
N ALA A 54 23.44 -2.81 12.78
CA ALA A 54 21.99 -2.72 12.84
C ALA A 54 21.46 -1.77 13.93
N SER A 55 22.25 -1.44 14.97
CA SER A 55 21.84 -0.47 15.99
C SER A 55 21.82 0.98 15.45
N ARG A 56 22.58 1.26 14.39
CA ARG A 56 22.54 2.54 13.66
C ARG A 56 21.55 2.51 12.50
N GLU A 57 21.38 1.36 11.87
CA GLU A 57 20.51 1.21 10.71
C GLU A 57 19.01 1.30 11.08
N VAL A 58 18.57 0.60 12.14
CA VAL A 58 17.14 0.49 12.47
C VAL A 58 16.49 1.84 12.82
N PRO A 59 17.08 2.72 13.68
CA PRO A 59 16.53 4.05 13.94
C PRO A 59 16.35 4.88 12.67
N LYS A 60 17.30 4.78 11.74
CA LYS A 60 17.24 5.48 10.45
C LYS A 60 16.08 4.96 9.60
N ILE A 61 15.91 3.64 9.51
CA ILE A 61 14.80 3.05 8.75
C ILE A 61 13.45 3.46 9.36
N LEU A 62 13.31 3.39 10.68
CA LEU A 62 12.08 3.81 11.37
C LEU A 62 11.78 5.29 11.13
N SER A 63 12.80 6.15 11.20
CA SER A 63 12.64 7.59 10.92
C SER A 63 12.21 7.83 9.46
N ASP A 64 12.92 7.21 8.51
CA ASP A 64 12.62 7.32 7.08
C ASP A 64 11.19 6.83 6.78
N ASP A 65 10.75 5.73 7.41
CA ASP A 65 9.40 5.17 7.30
C ASP A 65 8.34 6.15 7.86
N LEU A 66 8.48 6.58 9.12
CA LEU A 66 7.48 7.44 9.77
C LEU A 66 7.32 8.77 9.01
N ALA A 67 8.41 9.32 8.47
CA ALA A 67 8.38 10.54 7.66
C ALA A 67 7.52 10.39 6.39
N ILE A 68 7.49 9.21 5.76
CA ILE A 68 6.70 8.96 4.53
C ILE A 68 5.20 9.14 4.77
N THR A 69 4.72 8.85 5.99
CA THR A 69 3.28 8.87 6.30
C THR A 69 2.68 10.25 6.48
N ALA A 70 3.53 11.27 6.67
CA ALA A 70 3.17 12.62 7.06
C ALA A 70 2.25 12.70 8.32
N LEU A 71 2.20 11.65 9.13
CA LEU A 71 1.48 11.61 10.42
C LEU A 71 2.31 12.14 11.58
N PHE A 72 3.63 12.12 11.44
CA PHE A 72 4.56 12.37 12.51
C PHE A 72 5.49 13.52 12.15
N ASP A 73 5.83 14.34 13.15
CA ASP A 73 6.95 15.27 13.08
C ASP A 73 8.12 14.65 13.85
N LEU A 74 9.21 14.35 13.16
CA LEU A 74 10.37 13.72 13.78
C LEU A 74 11.15 14.73 14.60
N VAL A 75 11.35 14.43 15.88
CA VAL A 75 12.25 15.18 16.74
C VAL A 75 13.69 14.89 16.29
N PRO A 76 14.51 15.92 15.98
CA PRO A 76 15.88 15.71 15.51
C PRO A 76 16.74 14.97 16.55
N GLN A 77 17.56 14.03 16.10
CA GLN A 77 18.44 13.27 17.00
C GLN A 77 19.40 14.15 17.79
N THR A 78 19.80 15.30 17.25
CA THR A 78 20.67 16.28 17.92
C THR A 78 20.00 16.96 19.13
N ALA A 79 18.68 16.89 19.26
CA ALA A 79 17.95 17.39 20.41
C ALA A 79 17.89 16.37 21.56
N HIS A 80 18.20 15.09 21.31
CA HIS A 80 18.03 14.04 22.32
C HIS A 80 18.97 14.26 23.52
N MET A 81 18.39 14.45 24.71
CA MET A 81 19.13 14.74 25.94
C MET A 81 19.59 13.48 26.69
N GLU A 82 18.99 12.32 26.38
CA GLU A 82 19.31 11.03 27.00
C GLU A 82 19.79 10.02 25.95
N ALA A 83 20.96 9.42 26.20
CA ALA A 83 21.46 8.31 25.39
C ALA A 83 20.83 6.98 25.82
N VAL A 84 20.22 6.27 24.88
CA VAL A 84 19.65 4.94 25.12
C VAL A 84 20.77 3.89 25.18
N THR A 85 20.94 3.29 26.35
CA THR A 85 21.88 2.18 26.60
C THR A 85 21.16 0.87 26.92
N ALA A 86 21.90 -0.24 26.92
CA ALA A 86 21.37 -1.55 27.28
C ALA A 86 20.72 -1.60 28.68
N ALA A 87 21.12 -0.70 29.59
CA ALA A 87 20.54 -0.60 30.93
C ALA A 87 19.02 -0.32 30.92
N HIS A 88 18.50 0.40 29.91
CA HIS A 88 17.06 0.67 29.79
C HIS A 88 16.24 -0.59 29.51
N PHE A 89 16.90 -1.62 28.98
CA PHE A 89 16.31 -2.92 28.69
C PHE A 89 16.47 -3.90 29.85
N SER A 90 17.24 -3.53 30.89
CA SER A 90 17.46 -4.31 32.11
C SER A 90 16.97 -3.60 33.38
N GLY A 91 16.07 -2.63 33.26
CA GLY A 91 15.37 -2.01 34.40
C GLY A 91 15.69 -0.55 34.69
N LYS A 92 16.65 0.09 33.99
CA LYS A 92 16.84 1.55 34.09
C LYS A 92 15.61 2.26 33.47
N PRO A 93 14.91 3.15 34.20
CA PRO A 93 13.80 3.90 33.64
C PRO A 93 14.27 4.92 32.59
N LEU A 94 13.40 5.25 31.63
CA LEU A 94 13.61 6.32 30.66
C LEU A 94 13.21 7.67 31.28
N SER A 95 13.99 8.73 31.06
CA SER A 95 13.72 10.07 31.63
C SER A 95 12.77 10.89 30.75
N PHE A 96 11.46 10.68 30.92
CA PHE A 96 10.42 11.39 30.16
C PHE A 96 10.47 12.93 30.20
N PRO A 97 10.84 13.60 31.32
CA PRO A 97 10.94 15.06 31.34
C PRO A 97 11.88 15.64 30.26
N GLY A 98 13.00 14.97 29.97
CA GLY A 98 13.92 15.41 28.91
C GLY A 98 13.31 15.30 27.51
N TRP A 99 12.58 14.22 27.24
CA TRP A 99 11.88 14.02 25.97
C TRP A 99 10.72 15.02 25.77
N LYS A 100 9.97 15.33 26.83
CA LYS A 100 8.93 16.36 26.78
C LYS A 100 9.51 17.76 26.51
N MET A 101 10.66 18.07 27.10
CA MET A 101 11.32 19.37 26.95
C MET A 101 11.69 19.67 25.49
N ILE A 102 12.03 18.64 24.72
CA ILE A 102 12.33 18.75 23.28
C ILE A 102 11.09 18.56 22.40
N GLY A 103 9.90 18.57 23.01
CA GLY A 103 8.62 18.53 22.34
C GLY A 103 8.16 17.14 21.90
N ALA A 104 8.83 16.06 22.28
CA ALA A 104 8.40 14.71 21.92
C ALA A 104 7.11 14.33 22.68
N GLU A 105 6.08 13.91 21.95
CA GLU A 105 4.86 13.33 22.51
C GLU A 105 4.95 11.79 22.58
N ALA A 106 5.78 11.18 21.72
CA ALA A 106 6.13 9.76 21.76
C ALA A 106 7.63 9.53 21.60
N VAL A 107 8.13 8.43 22.16
CA VAL A 107 9.55 8.03 22.05
C VAL A 107 9.69 6.57 21.68
N VAL A 108 10.49 6.29 20.67
CA VAL A 108 10.93 4.95 20.29
C VAL A 108 12.35 4.72 20.76
N ILE A 109 12.56 3.64 21.52
CA ILE A 109 13.88 3.17 21.91
C ILE A 109 14.07 1.72 21.45
N GLY A 110 15.31 1.30 21.28
CA GLY A 110 15.60 -0.09 20.92
C GLY A 110 16.97 -0.57 21.37
N LYS A 111 17.13 -1.90 21.38
CA LYS A 111 18.38 -2.61 21.62
C LYS A 111 18.60 -3.65 20.53
N VAL A 112 19.82 -3.72 20.02
CA VAL A 112 20.22 -4.68 18.98
C VAL A 112 21.33 -5.58 19.50
N GLU A 113 21.18 -6.88 19.34
CA GLU A 113 22.20 -7.90 19.60
C GLU A 113 22.43 -8.71 18.32
N ALA A 114 23.66 -8.81 17.83
CA ALA A 114 23.94 -9.41 16.52
C ALA A 114 25.16 -10.34 16.56
N GLN A 115 24.94 -11.62 16.86
CA GLN A 115 25.99 -12.62 17.02
C GLN A 115 25.64 -13.92 16.29
N GLY A 116 26.64 -14.60 15.73
CA GLY A 116 26.47 -15.92 15.12
C GLY A 116 25.50 -15.93 13.93
N GLY A 117 25.45 -14.85 13.13
CA GLY A 117 24.55 -14.73 11.97
C GLY A 117 23.09 -14.47 12.32
N ARG A 118 22.77 -14.31 13.62
CA ARG A 118 21.44 -13.96 14.12
C ARG A 118 21.44 -12.53 14.64
N VAL A 119 20.36 -11.81 14.37
CA VAL A 119 20.09 -10.49 14.92
C VAL A 119 18.84 -10.57 15.77
N THR A 120 18.91 -10.00 16.98
CA THR A 120 17.78 -9.83 17.89
C THR A 120 17.59 -8.35 18.14
N ILE A 121 16.36 -7.87 17.92
CA ILE A 121 16.02 -6.44 18.05
C ILE A 121 14.85 -6.35 19.02
N GLU A 122 15.07 -5.70 20.17
CA GLU A 122 14.00 -5.31 21.08
C GLU A 122 13.67 -3.83 20.85
N MET A 123 12.41 -3.52 20.60
CA MET A 123 11.93 -2.15 20.36
C MET A 123 10.77 -1.84 21.28
N ARG A 124 10.75 -0.61 21.80
CA ARG A 124 9.71 -0.10 22.69
C ARG A 124 9.26 1.27 22.23
N LEU A 125 7.94 1.46 22.18
CA LEU A 125 7.27 2.74 21.95
C LEU A 125 6.63 3.18 23.25
N TYR A 126 6.94 4.41 23.67
CA TYR A 126 6.39 5.04 24.86
C TYR A 126 5.55 6.26 24.51
N ASP A 127 4.51 6.50 25.29
CA ASP A 127 3.88 7.81 25.41
C ASP A 127 4.79 8.67 26.30
N ALA A 128 5.39 9.71 25.72
CA ALA A 128 6.30 10.59 26.44
C ALA A 128 5.56 11.47 27.46
N THR A 129 4.29 11.78 27.18
CA THR A 129 3.43 12.65 28.00
C THR A 129 3.01 11.95 29.29
N GLN A 130 2.63 10.68 29.20
CA GLN A 130 2.19 9.87 30.33
C GLN A 130 3.31 9.05 30.96
N GLY A 131 4.41 8.84 30.23
CA GLY A 131 5.51 7.97 30.67
C GLY A 131 5.15 6.48 30.66
N THR A 132 4.20 6.09 29.82
CA THR A 132 3.67 4.72 29.74
C THR A 132 4.22 3.99 28.52
N LEU A 133 4.46 2.68 28.68
CA LEU A 133 4.84 1.82 27.56
C LEU A 133 3.58 1.51 26.73
N LEU A 134 3.58 1.90 25.46
CA LEU A 134 2.49 1.59 24.52
C LEU A 134 2.71 0.25 23.83
N VAL A 135 3.92 0.01 23.32
CA VAL A 135 4.29 -1.22 22.61
C VAL A 135 5.68 -1.65 23.01
N GLY A 136 5.88 -2.93 23.33
CA GLY A 136 7.19 -3.55 23.50
C GLY A 136 7.25 -4.87 22.74
N LYS A 137 8.19 -5.02 21.81
CA LYS A 137 8.34 -6.25 21.01
C LYS A 137 9.80 -6.64 20.85
N ARG A 138 10.04 -7.96 20.82
CA ARG A 138 11.34 -8.55 20.52
C ARG A 138 11.25 -9.38 19.25
N TYR A 139 12.13 -9.11 18.30
CA TYR A 139 12.22 -9.80 17.02
C TYR A 139 13.53 -10.56 16.94
N ALA A 140 13.50 -11.72 16.30
CA ALA A 140 14.69 -12.46 15.93
C ALA A 140 14.70 -12.68 14.42
N GLY A 141 15.88 -12.59 13.80
CA GLY A 141 16.06 -12.83 12.38
C GLY A 141 17.53 -12.89 12.00
N THR A 142 17.80 -12.64 10.73
CA THR A 142 19.15 -12.55 10.15
C THR A 142 19.47 -11.09 9.80
N PRO A 143 20.75 -10.74 9.55
CA PRO A 143 21.12 -9.40 9.08
C PRO A 143 20.32 -8.93 7.85
N ARG A 144 19.97 -9.85 6.93
CA ARG A 144 19.16 -9.53 5.74
C ARG A 144 17.71 -9.15 6.06
N GLN A 145 17.22 -9.44 7.26
CA GLN A 145 15.83 -9.19 7.66
C GLN A 145 15.67 -7.93 8.52
N VAL A 146 16.75 -7.23 8.86
CA VAL A 146 16.75 -6.03 9.73
C VAL A 146 15.77 -4.98 9.23
N ARG A 147 15.80 -4.69 7.93
CA ARG A 147 14.87 -3.77 7.27
C ARG A 147 13.41 -4.20 7.41
N SER A 148 13.11 -5.48 7.14
CA SER A 148 11.76 -6.03 7.32
C SER A 148 11.28 -5.98 8.78
N ILE A 149 12.18 -6.14 9.75
CA ILE A 149 11.89 -6.03 11.18
C ILE A 149 11.52 -4.58 11.53
N ALA A 150 12.30 -3.61 11.04
CA ALA A 150 12.03 -2.18 11.24
C ALA A 150 10.67 -1.79 10.65
N HIS A 151 10.37 -2.16 9.41
CA HIS A 151 9.07 -1.91 8.77
C HIS A 151 7.90 -2.48 9.59
N ARG A 152 8.04 -3.70 10.12
CA ARG A 152 7.01 -4.30 10.98
C ARG A 152 6.76 -3.45 12.22
N PHE A 153 7.81 -2.97 12.89
CA PHE A 153 7.64 -2.13 14.08
C PHE A 153 7.09 -0.74 13.73
N ALA A 154 7.48 -0.16 12.59
CA ALA A 154 6.88 1.07 12.09
C ALA A 154 5.37 0.91 11.84
N ASN A 155 4.92 -0.26 11.35
CA ASN A 155 3.50 -0.57 11.22
C ASN A 155 2.79 -0.65 12.59
N GLU A 156 3.46 -1.15 13.64
CA GLU A 156 2.92 -1.11 15.01
C GLU A 156 2.75 0.33 15.52
N ILE A 157 3.73 1.20 15.25
CA ILE A 157 3.69 2.61 15.66
C ILE A 157 2.49 3.30 15.01
N VAL A 158 2.35 3.17 13.67
CA VAL A 158 1.21 3.74 12.95
C VAL A 158 -0.12 3.18 13.47
N TYR A 159 -0.20 1.86 13.64
CA TYR A 159 -1.43 1.22 14.12
C TYR A 159 -1.81 1.69 15.53
N THR A 160 -0.83 1.84 16.43
CA THR A 160 -1.07 2.31 17.81
C THR A 160 -1.73 3.67 17.84
N PHE A 161 -1.32 4.60 16.96
CA PHE A 161 -1.84 5.97 16.97
C PHE A 161 -3.04 6.19 16.05
N THR A 162 -3.26 5.33 15.06
CA THR A 162 -4.27 5.54 14.00
C THR A 162 -5.33 4.43 13.89
N GLY A 163 -5.12 3.27 14.53
CA GLY A 163 -5.97 2.09 14.36
C GLY A 163 -5.89 1.45 12.97
N VAL A 164 -5.08 1.98 12.06
CA VAL A 164 -4.89 1.49 10.68
C VAL A 164 -3.46 1.01 10.50
N ARG A 165 -3.27 -0.13 9.83
CA ARG A 165 -1.90 -0.63 9.55
C ARG A 165 -1.20 0.30 8.57
N GLY A 166 0.09 0.55 8.81
CA GLY A 166 0.94 1.27 7.86
C GLY A 166 1.22 0.47 6.59
N VAL A 167 1.84 1.16 5.62
CA VAL A 167 2.20 0.59 4.30
C VAL A 167 3.63 0.03 4.27
N PHE A 168 4.33 -0.03 5.40
CA PHE A 168 5.75 -0.38 5.41
C PHE A 168 5.96 -1.85 5.06
N GLY A 169 6.96 -2.11 4.21
CA GLY A 169 7.21 -3.45 3.65
C GLY A 169 6.35 -3.82 2.44
N THR A 170 5.50 -2.90 1.95
CA THR A 170 4.82 -3.04 0.66
C THR A 170 5.75 -2.70 -0.51
N GLU A 171 5.40 -3.16 -1.70
CA GLU A 171 6.20 -3.03 -2.91
C GLU A 171 5.37 -2.45 -4.05
N ILE A 172 6.02 -1.74 -4.97
CA ILE A 172 5.42 -1.26 -6.21
C ILE A 172 5.96 -2.11 -7.36
N ALA A 173 5.07 -2.78 -8.08
CA ALA A 173 5.36 -3.42 -9.35
C ALA A 173 5.20 -2.40 -10.48
N PHE A 174 6.10 -2.38 -11.44
CA PHE A 174 6.01 -1.45 -12.57
C PHE A 174 6.74 -1.97 -13.80
N THR A 175 6.52 -1.32 -14.93
CA THR A 175 7.19 -1.62 -16.19
C THR A 175 8.26 -0.59 -16.46
N ALA A 176 9.41 -0.99 -16.99
CA ALA A 176 10.42 -0.05 -17.48
C ALA A 176 11.31 -0.70 -18.55
N ARG A 177 11.93 0.14 -19.37
CA ARG A 177 12.97 -0.25 -20.34
C ARG A 177 14.34 -0.22 -19.66
N SER A 178 15.03 -1.35 -19.73
CA SER A 178 16.43 -1.46 -19.30
C SER A 178 17.38 -1.09 -20.44
N GLY A 179 18.18 -0.03 -20.27
CA GLY A 179 19.19 0.37 -21.25
C GLY A 179 18.63 0.53 -22.68
N ARG A 180 19.27 -0.14 -23.64
CA ARG A 180 18.87 -0.17 -25.06
C ARG A 180 17.93 -1.33 -25.42
N SER A 181 17.32 -2.00 -24.43
CA SER A 181 16.39 -3.09 -24.69
C SER A 181 15.22 -2.62 -25.56
N LYS A 182 14.81 -3.45 -26.53
CA LYS A 182 13.63 -3.17 -27.36
C LYS A 182 12.32 -3.38 -26.60
N GLY A 183 12.35 -4.09 -25.47
CA GLY A 183 11.19 -4.42 -24.65
C GLY A 183 11.03 -3.58 -23.38
N LYS A 184 9.96 -3.86 -22.62
CA LYS A 184 9.74 -3.37 -21.25
C LYS A 184 9.72 -4.57 -20.31
N GLU A 185 10.50 -4.51 -19.24
CA GLU A 185 10.56 -5.54 -18.22
C GLU A 185 9.78 -5.11 -16.98
N LEU A 186 9.35 -6.08 -16.17
CA LEU A 186 8.77 -5.83 -14.87
C LEU A 186 9.86 -5.61 -13.83
N TYR A 187 9.62 -4.64 -12.96
CA TYR A 187 10.45 -4.29 -11.82
C TYR A 187 9.60 -4.26 -10.55
N LEU A 188 10.25 -4.49 -9.42
CA LEU A 188 9.72 -4.29 -8.08
C LEU A 188 10.63 -3.35 -7.32
N VAL A 189 10.05 -2.46 -6.53
CA VAL A 189 10.76 -1.57 -5.62
C VAL A 189 9.96 -1.47 -4.32
N GLY A 190 10.65 -1.39 -3.18
CA GLY A 190 10.00 -1.13 -1.90
C GLY A 190 9.31 0.25 -1.91
N MET A 191 8.30 0.43 -1.06
CA MET A 191 7.59 1.69 -0.96
C MET A 191 8.50 2.89 -0.65
N ASP A 192 9.64 2.67 0.00
CA ASP A 192 10.70 3.64 0.31
C ASP A 192 11.67 3.92 -0.85
N GLY A 193 11.53 3.23 -1.98
CA GLY A 193 12.44 3.33 -3.13
C GLY A 193 13.69 2.45 -3.02
N LYS A 194 13.79 1.58 -2.02
CA LYS A 194 14.89 0.61 -1.85
C LYS A 194 14.54 -0.73 -2.48
N GLU A 195 15.53 -1.62 -2.53
CA GLU A 195 15.39 -3.00 -3.02
C GLU A 195 14.83 -3.10 -4.45
N LEU A 196 15.17 -2.11 -5.29
CA LEU A 196 14.83 -2.13 -6.72
C LEU A 196 15.43 -3.38 -7.38
N ARG A 197 14.57 -4.23 -7.93
CA ARG A 197 14.97 -5.44 -8.64
C ARG A 197 14.10 -5.69 -9.85
N ARG A 198 14.69 -6.33 -10.85
CA ARG A 198 14.00 -6.75 -12.06
C ARG A 198 13.38 -8.14 -11.87
N VAL A 199 12.14 -8.32 -12.31
CA VAL A 199 11.35 -9.57 -12.16
C VAL A 199 11.35 -10.41 -13.42
N THR A 200 11.33 -9.77 -14.60
CA THR A 200 11.40 -10.45 -15.90
C THR A 200 12.66 -10.06 -16.67
N ASP A 201 13.19 -10.96 -17.48
CA ASP A 201 14.34 -10.68 -18.36
C ASP A 201 14.26 -11.50 -19.65
N ASN A 202 13.21 -11.27 -20.42
CA ASN A 202 12.99 -11.99 -21.67
C ASN A 202 13.14 -11.08 -22.91
N ARG A 203 13.53 -9.82 -22.70
CA ARG A 203 13.71 -8.78 -23.73
C ARG A 203 12.46 -8.52 -24.58
N SER A 204 11.29 -8.89 -24.05
CA SER A 204 9.99 -8.66 -24.68
C SER A 204 9.22 -7.53 -23.96
N PHE A 205 8.00 -7.26 -24.40
CA PHE A 205 7.08 -6.36 -23.70
C PHE A 205 6.37 -7.13 -22.60
N ASN A 206 6.60 -6.73 -21.36
CA ASN A 206 5.92 -7.22 -20.16
C ASN A 206 5.21 -6.01 -19.53
N LEU A 207 3.88 -6.00 -19.58
CA LEU A 207 3.05 -4.82 -19.38
C LEU A 207 1.96 -5.05 -18.33
N PHE A 208 1.47 -3.94 -17.76
CA PHE A 208 0.29 -3.89 -16.89
C PHE A 208 0.35 -4.86 -15.70
N PRO A 209 1.36 -4.77 -14.81
CA PRO A 209 1.40 -5.61 -13.62
C PRO A 209 0.17 -5.37 -12.74
N ARG A 210 -0.36 -6.45 -12.14
CA ARG A 210 -1.45 -6.42 -11.15
C ARG A 210 -1.16 -7.44 -10.06
N TRP A 211 -1.26 -7.03 -8.80
CA TRP A 211 -1.04 -7.91 -7.66
C TRP A 211 -2.27 -8.77 -7.35
N SER A 212 -2.05 -10.02 -6.96
CA SER A 212 -3.06 -10.81 -6.25
C SER A 212 -3.30 -10.24 -4.85
N PRO A 213 -4.48 -10.48 -4.23
CA PRO A 213 -4.83 -9.91 -2.93
C PRO A 213 -3.91 -10.37 -1.79
N ASP A 214 -3.31 -11.56 -1.92
CA ASP A 214 -2.34 -12.11 -0.98
C ASP A 214 -0.90 -11.57 -1.19
N GLY A 215 -0.69 -10.75 -2.23
CA GLY A 215 0.62 -10.20 -2.58
C GLY A 215 1.66 -11.24 -3.04
N GLN A 216 1.26 -12.48 -3.35
CA GLN A 216 2.18 -13.55 -3.78
C GLN A 216 2.37 -13.63 -5.28
N TRP A 217 1.38 -13.21 -6.07
CA TRP A 217 1.36 -13.34 -7.53
C TRP A 217 1.23 -11.98 -8.21
N LEU A 218 1.88 -11.87 -9.37
CA LEU A 218 1.71 -10.78 -10.31
C LEU A 218 1.08 -11.30 -11.60
N ALA A 219 -0.08 -10.74 -11.98
CA ALA A 219 -0.61 -10.86 -13.32
C ALA A 219 0.01 -9.79 -14.23
N TYR A 220 0.36 -10.16 -15.46
CA TYR A 220 0.90 -9.22 -16.45
C TYR A 220 0.72 -9.76 -17.87
N THR A 221 0.67 -8.86 -18.85
CA THR A 221 0.71 -9.24 -20.27
C THR A 221 2.14 -9.40 -20.72
N SER A 222 2.48 -10.49 -21.40
CA SER A 222 3.79 -10.69 -22.02
C SER A 222 3.66 -11.02 -23.50
N TYR A 223 4.53 -10.42 -24.32
CA TYR A 223 4.65 -10.66 -25.76
C TYR A 223 5.79 -11.64 -26.10
N ARG A 224 6.33 -12.36 -25.11
CA ARG A 224 7.54 -13.20 -25.25
C ARG A 224 7.42 -14.33 -26.29
N THR A 225 6.21 -14.75 -26.63
CA THR A 225 5.93 -15.79 -27.63
C THR A 225 5.52 -15.21 -28.99
N GLY A 226 5.56 -13.88 -29.15
CA GLY A 226 5.05 -13.17 -30.34
C GLY A 226 3.55 -12.86 -30.29
N VAL A 227 2.77 -13.60 -29.48
CA VAL A 227 1.34 -13.35 -29.23
C VAL A 227 1.16 -12.85 -27.79
N PRO A 228 0.39 -11.78 -27.54
CA PRO A 228 0.15 -11.30 -26.17
C PRO A 228 -0.58 -12.35 -25.35
N ALA A 229 -0.04 -12.70 -24.18
CA ALA A 229 -0.63 -13.62 -23.20
C ALA A 229 -0.57 -13.05 -21.78
N VAL A 230 -1.58 -13.37 -20.96
CA VAL A 230 -1.59 -12.98 -19.54
C VAL A 230 -1.00 -14.11 -18.70
N TYR A 231 0.08 -13.79 -18.01
CA TYR A 231 0.82 -14.69 -17.14
C TYR A 231 0.64 -14.29 -15.68
N LEU A 232 0.59 -15.28 -14.81
CA LEU A 232 0.76 -15.14 -13.37
C LEU A 232 2.16 -15.60 -13.00
N ARG A 233 2.91 -14.75 -12.29
CA ARG A 233 4.23 -15.06 -11.75
C ARG A 233 4.22 -14.94 -10.24
N ASN A 234 4.64 -15.98 -9.55
CA ASN A 234 4.86 -15.94 -8.12
C ASN A 234 6.13 -15.13 -7.82
N VAL A 235 6.02 -14.14 -6.93
CA VAL A 235 7.08 -13.15 -6.72
C VAL A 235 8.28 -13.71 -5.96
N SER A 236 8.06 -14.68 -5.05
CA SER A 236 9.14 -15.26 -4.24
C SER A 236 9.84 -16.42 -4.93
N THR A 237 9.08 -17.28 -5.62
CA THR A 237 9.62 -18.51 -6.25
C THR A 237 9.96 -18.32 -7.72
N GLY A 238 9.37 -17.32 -8.39
CA GLY A 238 9.50 -17.13 -9.83
C GLY A 238 8.71 -18.14 -10.68
N ALA A 239 7.88 -18.99 -10.05
CA ALA A 239 6.99 -19.90 -10.76
C ALA A 239 6.01 -19.13 -11.65
N GLU A 240 5.77 -19.61 -12.87
CA GLU A 240 4.86 -18.96 -13.83
C GLU A 240 3.80 -19.93 -14.34
N LYS A 241 2.61 -19.39 -14.57
CA LYS A 241 1.54 -20.04 -15.35
C LYS A 241 0.79 -18.99 -16.16
N ASP A 242 0.24 -19.37 -17.28
CA ASP A 242 -0.66 -18.54 -18.07
C ASP A 242 -2.13 -18.85 -17.74
N VAL A 243 -2.98 -17.82 -17.80
CA VAL A 243 -4.38 -17.92 -17.32
C VAL A 243 -5.38 -17.48 -18.39
N VAL A 244 -5.04 -16.50 -19.22
CA VAL A 244 -5.91 -16.02 -20.30
C VAL A 244 -5.27 -16.38 -21.64
N ARG A 245 -5.78 -17.43 -22.29
CA ARG A 245 -5.25 -18.00 -23.55
C ARG A 245 -6.11 -17.73 -24.79
N PHE A 246 -7.28 -17.13 -24.62
CA PHE A 246 -8.22 -16.83 -25.72
C PHE A 246 -8.11 -15.37 -26.16
N GLY A 247 -8.77 -15.05 -27.28
CA GLY A 247 -8.80 -13.72 -27.86
C GLY A 247 -7.45 -13.21 -28.37
N GLY A 248 -7.48 -12.01 -28.94
CA GLY A 248 -6.31 -11.30 -29.45
C GLY A 248 -5.53 -10.62 -28.33
N THR A 249 -5.44 -9.29 -28.38
CA THR A 249 -4.81 -8.49 -27.34
C THR A 249 -5.55 -8.63 -26.01
N LYS A 250 -4.79 -8.71 -24.92
CA LYS A 250 -5.34 -8.91 -23.57
C LYS A 250 -4.49 -8.21 -22.52
N ALA A 251 -5.17 -7.62 -21.54
CA ALA A 251 -4.54 -6.90 -20.43
C ALA A 251 -5.24 -7.22 -19.10
N PRO A 252 -4.51 -7.62 -18.05
CA PRO A 252 -5.10 -7.87 -16.74
C PRO A 252 -5.57 -6.54 -16.10
N GLY A 253 -6.74 -6.57 -15.50
CA GLY A 253 -7.30 -5.45 -14.75
C GLY A 253 -7.10 -5.56 -13.24
N GLY A 254 -7.11 -6.77 -12.71
CA GLY A 254 -6.97 -7.04 -11.28
C GLY A 254 -7.64 -8.35 -10.88
N PHE A 255 -7.51 -8.71 -9.61
CA PHE A 255 -8.11 -9.93 -9.05
C PHE A 255 -9.39 -9.60 -8.29
N SER A 256 -10.27 -10.59 -8.14
CA SER A 256 -11.31 -10.51 -7.11
C SER A 256 -10.69 -10.51 -5.71
N PRO A 257 -11.38 -9.97 -4.69
CA PRO A 257 -10.82 -9.87 -3.33
C PRO A 257 -10.47 -11.23 -2.70
N ASP A 258 -11.21 -12.28 -3.07
CA ASP A 258 -10.97 -13.67 -2.68
C ASP A 258 -9.84 -14.36 -3.47
N GLY A 259 -9.26 -13.68 -4.47
CA GLY A 259 -8.20 -14.21 -5.33
C GLY A 259 -8.64 -15.29 -6.32
N VAL A 260 -9.94 -15.61 -6.40
CA VAL A 260 -10.46 -16.70 -7.24
C VAL A 260 -10.50 -16.30 -8.72
N TRP A 261 -10.78 -15.04 -9.02
CA TRP A 261 -10.97 -14.52 -10.36
C TRP A 261 -9.89 -13.52 -10.75
N LEU A 262 -9.50 -13.56 -12.01
CA LEU A 262 -8.72 -12.53 -12.69
C LEU A 262 -9.61 -11.85 -13.73
N TYR A 263 -9.76 -10.54 -13.63
CA TYR A 263 -10.45 -9.71 -14.62
C TYR A 263 -9.47 -9.25 -15.69
N ALA A 264 -9.89 -9.28 -16.96
CA ALA A 264 -9.07 -8.85 -18.08
C ALA A 264 -9.91 -8.23 -19.19
N GLY A 265 -9.40 -7.17 -19.82
CA GLY A 265 -9.90 -6.72 -21.11
C GLY A 265 -9.32 -7.63 -22.20
N VAL A 266 -10.17 -8.11 -23.10
CA VAL A 266 -9.78 -9.04 -24.18
C VAL A 266 -10.41 -8.62 -25.50
N SER A 267 -9.55 -8.35 -26.49
CA SER A 267 -9.97 -7.98 -27.83
C SER A 267 -10.34 -9.19 -28.69
N HIS A 268 -11.46 -9.11 -29.40
CA HIS A 268 -11.94 -10.12 -30.35
C HIS A 268 -12.50 -9.43 -31.60
N GLY A 269 -11.97 -9.77 -32.79
CA GLY A 269 -12.58 -9.37 -34.06
C GLY A 269 -12.74 -7.85 -34.28
N GLY A 270 -11.89 -7.02 -33.66
CA GLY A 270 -11.96 -5.55 -33.76
C GLY A 270 -12.69 -4.87 -32.60
N ASN A 271 -13.36 -5.62 -31.71
CA ASN A 271 -13.95 -5.10 -30.46
C ASN A 271 -13.15 -5.55 -29.23
N SER A 272 -13.38 -4.95 -28.06
CA SER A 272 -12.84 -5.42 -26.77
C SER A 272 -13.93 -5.51 -25.72
N ASP A 273 -13.99 -6.64 -25.02
CA ASP A 273 -14.90 -6.88 -23.90
C ASP A 273 -14.10 -7.18 -22.63
N ILE A 274 -14.74 -7.04 -21.46
CA ILE A 274 -14.14 -7.44 -20.19
C ILE A 274 -14.63 -8.82 -19.80
N TYR A 275 -13.68 -9.70 -19.50
CA TYR A 275 -13.92 -11.05 -19.02
C TYR A 275 -13.39 -11.23 -17.61
N ARG A 276 -13.91 -12.25 -16.91
CA ARG A 276 -13.27 -12.85 -15.75
C ARG A 276 -12.91 -14.30 -16.03
N VAL A 277 -11.78 -14.74 -15.52
CA VAL A 277 -11.28 -16.11 -15.63
C VAL A 277 -10.86 -16.61 -14.26
N ARG A 278 -11.13 -17.87 -13.95
CA ARG A 278 -10.64 -18.46 -12.70
C ARG A 278 -9.12 -18.55 -12.71
N VAL A 279 -8.47 -18.19 -11.60
CA VAL A 279 -7.01 -18.25 -11.44
C VAL A 279 -6.47 -19.67 -11.54
N VAL A 280 -7.29 -20.68 -11.22
CA VAL A 280 -6.97 -22.11 -11.40
C VAL A 280 -7.12 -22.59 -12.84
N GLY A 281 -7.57 -21.72 -13.76
CA GLY A 281 -7.96 -22.06 -15.12
C GLY A 281 -9.44 -22.39 -15.24
N GLY A 282 -9.95 -22.41 -16.48
CA GLY A 282 -11.34 -22.71 -16.78
C GLY A 282 -11.90 -21.86 -17.92
N ALA A 283 -13.20 -21.97 -18.14
CA ALA A 283 -13.92 -21.14 -19.11
C ALA A 283 -13.89 -19.66 -18.69
N ALA A 284 -13.80 -18.79 -19.68
CA ALA A 284 -13.90 -17.36 -19.48
C ALA A 284 -15.36 -16.92 -19.45
N GLU A 285 -15.69 -16.03 -18.54
CA GLU A 285 -17.02 -15.45 -18.43
C GLU A 285 -16.96 -14.00 -18.85
N LYS A 286 -17.76 -13.63 -19.85
CA LYS A 286 -17.89 -12.23 -20.26
C LYS A 286 -18.68 -11.46 -19.20
N LEU A 287 -18.18 -10.29 -18.81
CA LEU A 287 -18.68 -9.51 -17.68
C LEU A 287 -19.19 -8.11 -18.10
N VAL A 288 -18.45 -7.46 -18.99
CA VAL A 288 -18.84 -6.17 -19.58
C VAL A 288 -18.69 -6.29 -21.08
N GLU A 289 -19.74 -5.91 -21.80
CA GLU A 289 -19.78 -5.92 -23.24
C GLU A 289 -20.50 -4.67 -23.75
N GLY A 290 -20.10 -4.24 -24.94
CA GLY A 290 -20.61 -3.02 -25.54
C GLY A 290 -20.19 -2.93 -27.00
N TRP A 291 -20.73 -1.92 -27.68
CA TRP A 291 -20.33 -1.59 -29.04
C TRP A 291 -19.03 -0.76 -29.09
N GLY A 292 -18.61 -0.20 -27.96
CA GLY A 292 -17.30 0.43 -27.78
C GLY A 292 -16.27 -0.54 -27.21
N LEU A 293 -15.03 -0.09 -27.10
CA LEU A 293 -13.92 -0.81 -26.49
C LEU A 293 -14.04 -0.82 -24.96
N GLU A 294 -14.33 -1.99 -24.38
CA GLU A 294 -14.38 -2.19 -22.93
C GLU A 294 -13.02 -2.70 -22.41
N VAL A 295 -12.26 -1.82 -21.74
CA VAL A 295 -10.86 -2.09 -21.36
C VAL A 295 -10.51 -1.60 -19.95
N SER A 296 -9.29 -1.91 -19.51
CA SER A 296 -8.71 -1.49 -18.22
C SER A 296 -9.63 -1.74 -17.00
N PRO A 297 -10.11 -2.98 -16.79
CA PRO A 297 -10.94 -3.28 -15.63
C PRO A 297 -10.23 -3.00 -14.31
N SER A 298 -10.96 -2.58 -13.30
CA SER A 298 -10.48 -2.29 -11.94
C SER A 298 -11.58 -2.73 -10.96
N PRO A 299 -11.51 -3.96 -10.45
CA PRO A 299 -12.54 -4.49 -9.56
C PRO A 299 -12.53 -3.77 -8.22
N SER A 300 -13.70 -3.64 -7.59
CA SER A 300 -13.78 -3.18 -6.22
C SER A 300 -13.22 -4.23 -5.22
N PRO A 301 -12.62 -3.83 -4.09
CA PRO A 301 -12.19 -4.63 -2.96
C PRO A 301 -13.35 -5.37 -2.26
N ASP A 302 -14.61 -5.02 -2.51
CA ASP A 302 -15.76 -5.86 -2.12
C ASP A 302 -16.17 -6.88 -3.20
N GLY A 303 -15.59 -6.79 -4.40
CA GLY A 303 -15.83 -7.67 -5.54
C GLY A 303 -17.20 -7.50 -6.21
N ARG A 304 -18.00 -6.50 -5.81
CA ARG A 304 -19.38 -6.31 -6.30
C ARG A 304 -19.47 -5.39 -7.51
N ARG A 305 -18.47 -4.54 -7.72
CA ARG A 305 -18.43 -3.53 -8.78
C ARG A 305 -17.13 -3.63 -9.56
N ILE A 306 -17.14 -3.06 -10.76
CA ILE A 306 -15.96 -2.91 -11.60
C ILE A 306 -15.96 -1.52 -12.22
N ALA A 307 -14.85 -0.80 -12.02
CA ALA A 307 -14.56 0.39 -12.82
C ALA A 307 -13.84 -0.04 -14.09
N PHE A 308 -14.11 0.61 -15.21
CA PHE A 308 -13.53 0.27 -16.50
C PHE A 308 -13.57 1.46 -17.45
N VAL A 309 -12.89 1.32 -18.58
CA VAL A 309 -12.84 2.34 -19.63
C VAL A 309 -13.68 1.88 -20.82
N SER A 310 -14.53 2.78 -21.31
CA SER A 310 -15.32 2.59 -22.54
C SER A 310 -15.20 3.81 -23.43
N ASP A 311 -15.08 3.61 -24.75
CA ASP A 311 -15.10 4.68 -25.75
C ASP A 311 -16.46 4.83 -26.47
N ARG A 312 -17.52 4.19 -25.95
CA ARG A 312 -18.90 4.30 -26.48
C ARG A 312 -19.42 5.73 -26.58
N GLY A 313 -18.80 6.70 -25.90
CA GLY A 313 -19.15 8.12 -26.00
C GLY A 313 -18.40 8.87 -27.10
N GLY A 314 -17.59 8.18 -27.92
CA GLY A 314 -16.67 8.74 -28.89
C GLY A 314 -15.24 8.90 -28.37
N SER A 315 -15.06 9.32 -27.11
CA SER A 315 -13.75 9.31 -26.44
C SER A 315 -13.73 8.34 -25.25
N PRO A 316 -12.56 7.75 -24.89
CA PRO A 316 -12.43 6.92 -23.70
C PRO A 316 -12.85 7.66 -22.42
N GLN A 317 -13.72 7.02 -21.65
CA GLN A 317 -14.26 7.51 -20.39
C GLN A 317 -14.31 6.40 -19.36
N VAL A 318 -14.34 6.76 -18.08
CA VAL A 318 -14.39 5.80 -16.98
C VAL A 318 -15.83 5.58 -16.55
N TYR A 319 -16.23 4.32 -16.47
CA TYR A 319 -17.54 3.85 -16.04
C TYR A 319 -17.42 2.92 -14.84
N VAL A 320 -18.50 2.79 -14.09
CA VAL A 320 -18.66 1.82 -13.00
C VAL A 320 -19.88 0.97 -13.27
N LYS A 321 -19.72 -0.35 -13.17
CA LYS A 321 -20.79 -1.33 -13.29
C LYS A 321 -20.90 -2.17 -12.02
N THR A 322 -22.13 -2.40 -11.57
CA THR A 322 -22.42 -3.42 -10.56
C THR A 322 -22.56 -4.79 -11.24
N ILE A 323 -21.81 -5.77 -10.76
CA ILE A 323 -21.78 -7.11 -11.37
C ILE A 323 -23.15 -7.78 -11.19
N GLY A 324 -23.68 -8.33 -12.29
CA GLY A 324 -24.99 -8.98 -12.32
C GLY A 324 -26.19 -8.03 -12.36
N VAL A 325 -25.97 -6.70 -12.36
CA VAL A 325 -27.04 -5.70 -12.46
C VAL A 325 -26.96 -4.99 -13.81
N PRO A 326 -28.10 -4.81 -14.53
CA PRO A 326 -28.13 -4.03 -15.77
C PRO A 326 -27.70 -2.58 -15.55
N GLY A 327 -27.17 -1.96 -16.61
CA GLY A 327 -26.71 -0.58 -16.55
C GLY A 327 -25.35 -0.40 -15.88
N GLU A 328 -24.94 0.85 -15.84
CA GLU A 328 -23.60 1.35 -15.50
C GLU A 328 -23.65 2.88 -15.45
N ILE A 329 -22.68 3.48 -14.76
CA ILE A 329 -22.63 4.92 -14.53
C ILE A 329 -21.28 5.44 -15.01
N ARG A 330 -21.29 6.50 -15.83
CA ARG A 330 -20.07 7.24 -16.16
C ARG A 330 -19.65 8.09 -14.96
N ILE A 331 -18.39 7.96 -14.52
CA ILE A 331 -17.87 8.70 -13.35
C ILE A 331 -16.88 9.81 -13.72
N SER A 332 -16.39 9.83 -14.96
CA SER A 332 -15.51 10.89 -15.46
C SER A 332 -16.30 12.03 -16.12
N SER A 333 -15.76 13.25 -16.07
CA SER A 333 -16.38 14.46 -16.63
C SER A 333 -16.75 14.32 -18.11
N GLU A 334 -17.77 15.06 -18.56
CA GLU A 334 -18.33 14.95 -19.92
C GLU A 334 -17.32 15.24 -21.04
N THR A 335 -16.34 16.11 -20.80
CA THR A 335 -15.34 16.51 -21.80
C THR A 335 -14.01 15.79 -21.60
N GLY A 336 -13.41 15.36 -22.70
CA GLY A 336 -12.00 14.92 -22.73
C GLY A 336 -11.80 13.42 -22.86
N TYR A 337 -10.68 12.94 -22.32
CA TYR A 337 -10.20 11.55 -22.37
C TYR A 337 -9.91 11.12 -20.94
N ALA A 338 -10.43 9.98 -20.51
CA ALA A 338 -10.21 9.42 -19.17
C ALA A 338 -9.93 7.91 -19.22
N THR A 339 -8.93 7.45 -18.45
CA THR A 339 -8.41 6.08 -18.49
C THR A 339 -7.79 5.64 -17.15
N SER A 340 -7.26 4.43 -17.11
CA SER A 340 -6.46 3.85 -16.02
C SER A 340 -7.13 3.97 -14.64
N PRO A 341 -8.38 3.47 -14.46
CA PRO A 341 -9.04 3.50 -13.16
C PRO A 341 -8.33 2.59 -12.13
N SER A 342 -8.22 3.07 -10.89
CA SER A 342 -7.73 2.33 -9.73
C SER A 342 -8.68 2.55 -8.56
N TRP A 343 -9.33 1.48 -8.09
CA TRP A 343 -10.18 1.55 -6.91
C TRP A 343 -9.35 1.70 -5.64
N SER A 344 -9.82 2.55 -4.72
CA SER A 344 -9.24 2.66 -3.38
C SER A 344 -9.52 1.40 -2.56
N PRO A 345 -8.65 1.02 -1.60
CA PRO A 345 -8.88 -0.13 -0.73
C PRO A 345 -10.12 -0.01 0.16
N ALA A 346 -10.48 1.21 0.58
CA ALA A 346 -11.67 1.49 1.38
C ALA A 346 -12.96 1.50 0.54
N GLY A 347 -12.83 1.82 -0.74
CA GLY A 347 -13.92 1.71 -1.70
C GLY A 347 -14.84 2.89 -1.87
N ASP A 348 -14.44 3.99 -1.27
CA ASP A 348 -15.09 5.28 -1.29
C ASP A 348 -14.56 6.18 -2.42
N ARG A 349 -13.43 5.81 -3.04
CA ARG A 349 -12.80 6.58 -4.14
C ARG A 349 -12.26 5.71 -5.27
N ILE A 350 -12.20 6.30 -6.46
CA ILE A 350 -11.59 5.76 -7.67
C ILE A 350 -10.63 6.80 -8.22
N ALA A 351 -9.36 6.45 -8.37
CA ALA A 351 -8.37 7.27 -9.05
C ALA A 351 -8.37 6.97 -10.54
N TYR A 352 -8.16 7.97 -11.38
CA TYR A 352 -8.09 7.79 -12.82
C TYR A 352 -7.23 8.89 -13.46
N THR A 353 -6.74 8.61 -14.65
CA THR A 353 -6.04 9.59 -15.49
C THR A 353 -7.06 10.29 -16.37
N ALA A 354 -7.02 11.62 -16.44
CA ALA A 354 -7.84 12.38 -17.37
C ALA A 354 -7.07 13.53 -18.02
N ARG A 355 -7.45 13.87 -19.24
CA ARG A 355 -6.89 15.02 -19.95
C ARG A 355 -7.56 16.30 -19.48
N SER A 356 -6.78 17.22 -18.90
CA SER A 356 -7.24 18.54 -18.46
C SER A 356 -6.19 19.59 -18.84
N GLY A 357 -6.61 20.71 -19.42
CA GLY A 357 -5.69 21.78 -19.85
C GLY A 357 -4.61 21.32 -20.85
N GLY A 358 -4.90 20.29 -21.67
CA GLY A 358 -3.95 19.73 -22.63
C GLY A 358 -2.90 18.77 -22.05
N ARG A 359 -2.93 18.48 -20.74
CA ARG A 359 -2.06 17.54 -20.03
C ARG A 359 -2.84 16.38 -19.43
N PHE A 360 -2.17 15.28 -19.12
CA PHE A 360 -2.76 14.25 -18.26
C PHE A 360 -2.58 14.59 -16.79
N VAL A 361 -3.68 14.43 -16.05
CA VAL A 361 -3.81 14.72 -14.62
C VAL A 361 -4.41 13.49 -13.96
N VAL A 362 -3.96 13.18 -12.74
CA VAL A 362 -4.58 12.16 -11.89
C VAL A 362 -5.69 12.81 -11.09
N PHE A 363 -6.89 12.29 -11.23
CA PHE A 363 -8.07 12.66 -10.45
C PHE A 363 -8.45 11.52 -9.49
N THR A 364 -9.20 11.86 -8.45
CA THR A 364 -10.01 10.93 -7.67
C THR A 364 -11.47 11.35 -7.70
N VAL A 365 -12.39 10.40 -7.61
CA VAL A 365 -13.84 10.64 -7.62
C VAL A 365 -14.55 9.57 -6.78
N ALA A 366 -15.72 9.86 -6.23
CA ALA A 366 -16.56 8.85 -5.62
C ALA A 366 -17.08 7.83 -6.68
N PRO A 367 -17.39 6.58 -6.29
CA PRO A 367 -17.88 5.57 -7.23
C PRO A 367 -19.18 5.90 -7.97
N ASP A 368 -19.93 6.90 -7.53
CA ASP A 368 -21.13 7.43 -8.18
C ASP A 368 -20.86 8.62 -9.11
N GLY A 369 -19.59 9.05 -9.22
CA GLY A 369 -19.17 10.20 -10.02
C GLY A 369 -19.16 11.54 -9.26
N SER A 370 -19.56 11.57 -7.99
CA SER A 370 -19.56 12.78 -7.17
C SER A 370 -18.17 13.14 -6.62
N ASP A 371 -18.00 14.40 -6.21
CA ASP A 371 -16.78 14.93 -5.57
C ASP A 371 -15.47 14.63 -6.34
N PRO A 372 -15.36 15.02 -7.62
CA PRO A 372 -14.12 14.87 -8.37
C PRO A 372 -13.04 15.84 -7.87
N ARG A 373 -11.82 15.33 -7.65
CA ARG A 373 -10.67 16.09 -7.13
C ARG A 373 -9.44 15.82 -7.97
N ALA A 374 -8.77 16.87 -8.44
CA ALA A 374 -7.44 16.75 -9.04
C ALA A 374 -6.43 16.48 -7.91
N VAL A 375 -5.69 15.36 -8.01
CA VAL A 375 -4.73 14.94 -6.99
C VAL A 375 -3.29 15.18 -7.46
N ALA A 376 -2.96 14.82 -8.71
CA ALA A 376 -1.62 15.04 -9.25
C ALA A 376 -1.66 15.69 -10.63
N SER A 377 -1.06 16.88 -10.74
CA SER A 377 -0.83 17.60 -11.99
C SER A 377 0.58 18.18 -12.00
N ALA A 378 1.09 18.48 -13.19
CA ALA A 378 2.38 19.13 -13.34
C ALA A 378 2.36 20.11 -14.52
N PRO A 379 3.08 21.24 -14.43
CA PRO A 379 3.13 22.20 -15.52
C PRO A 379 3.94 21.69 -16.72
N ASP A 380 4.96 20.87 -16.47
CA ASP A 380 5.98 20.45 -17.45
C ASP A 380 5.85 18.98 -17.90
N GLY A 381 4.78 18.29 -17.52
CA GLY A 381 4.61 16.87 -17.81
C GLY A 381 3.22 16.33 -17.52
N ASP A 382 3.05 15.07 -17.85
CA ASP A 382 1.83 14.27 -17.73
C ASP A 382 1.90 13.40 -16.47
N CYS A 383 0.79 13.35 -15.73
CA CYS A 383 0.60 12.49 -14.56
C CYS A 383 -0.44 11.41 -14.91
N GLU A 384 -0.02 10.15 -14.92
CA GLU A 384 -0.79 9.03 -15.50
C GLU A 384 -0.69 7.76 -14.65
N ASP A 385 -1.55 6.77 -14.94
CA ASP A 385 -1.50 5.41 -14.41
C ASP A 385 -1.44 5.35 -12.86
N PRO A 386 -2.44 5.89 -12.14
CA PRO A 386 -2.44 5.88 -10.69
C PRO A 386 -2.70 4.47 -10.12
N SER A 387 -2.11 4.19 -8.96
CA SER A 387 -2.43 3.02 -8.12
C SER A 387 -2.42 3.45 -6.65
N PHE A 388 -3.51 3.17 -5.93
CA PHE A 388 -3.57 3.42 -4.50
C PHE A 388 -2.59 2.54 -3.71
N ALA A 389 -2.02 3.10 -2.65
CA ALA A 389 -1.41 2.35 -1.56
C ALA A 389 -2.50 1.59 -0.78
N PRO A 390 -2.16 0.48 -0.09
CA PRO A 390 -3.17 -0.36 0.58
C PRO A 390 -3.86 0.29 1.78
N ASP A 391 -3.34 1.40 2.30
CA ASP A 391 -3.99 2.21 3.32
C ASP A 391 -4.92 3.30 2.72
N GLY A 392 -4.92 3.48 1.40
CA GLY A 392 -5.71 4.51 0.69
C GLY A 392 -5.22 5.95 0.86
N ARG A 393 -4.15 6.19 1.65
CA ARG A 393 -3.69 7.55 2.00
C ARG A 393 -2.70 8.13 1.01
N SER A 394 -2.18 7.30 0.12
CA SER A 394 -1.25 7.69 -0.93
C SER A 394 -1.56 6.97 -2.25
N LEU A 395 -1.07 7.54 -3.35
CA LEU A 395 -1.07 6.92 -4.66
C LEU A 395 0.34 6.94 -5.23
N VAL A 396 0.71 5.88 -5.93
CA VAL A 396 1.83 5.92 -6.88
C VAL A 396 1.27 6.25 -8.26
N TYR A 397 2.00 7.04 -9.04
CA TYR A 397 1.63 7.37 -10.41
C TYR A 397 2.87 7.51 -11.28
N THR A 398 2.67 7.46 -12.59
CA THR A 398 3.72 7.71 -13.58
C THR A 398 3.75 9.20 -13.92
N PHE A 399 4.93 9.80 -13.82
CA PHE A 399 5.21 11.14 -14.34
C PHE A 399 5.99 11.00 -15.65
N ARG A 400 5.49 11.62 -16.72
CA ARG A 400 6.12 11.62 -18.05
C ARG A 400 6.34 13.03 -18.57
N LYS A 401 7.53 13.28 -19.10
CA LYS A 401 7.81 14.42 -19.97
C LYS A 401 8.76 14.00 -21.07
N ARG A 402 9.00 14.86 -22.05
CA ARG A 402 9.84 14.52 -23.21
C ARG A 402 11.19 13.94 -22.77
N GLY A 403 11.43 12.67 -23.08
CA GLY A 403 12.67 11.95 -22.78
C GLY A 403 12.86 11.54 -21.31
N TYR A 404 11.87 11.74 -20.44
CA TYR A 404 11.97 11.45 -19.01
C TYR A 404 10.70 10.79 -18.47
N SER A 405 10.88 9.74 -17.67
CA SER A 405 9.82 9.07 -16.95
C SER A 405 10.25 8.77 -15.52
N ALA A 406 9.33 8.93 -14.57
CA ALA A 406 9.55 8.59 -13.18
C ALA A 406 8.30 8.01 -12.55
N LEU A 407 8.48 7.21 -11.51
CA LEU A 407 7.39 6.90 -10.58
C LEU A 407 7.44 7.89 -9.43
N LYS A 408 6.28 8.44 -9.08
CA LYS A 408 6.12 9.38 -7.98
C LYS A 408 5.03 8.87 -7.04
N ILE A 409 5.19 9.16 -5.76
CA ILE A 409 4.17 8.93 -4.74
C ILE A 409 3.61 10.30 -4.35
N ILE A 410 2.30 10.37 -4.19
CA ILE A 410 1.57 11.55 -3.72
C ILE A 410 0.55 11.16 -2.66
N SER A 411 0.33 12.00 -1.66
CA SER A 411 -0.77 11.82 -0.71
C SER A 411 -2.12 11.92 -1.44
N SER A 412 -3.15 11.24 -0.95
CA SER A 412 -4.48 11.25 -1.56
C SER A 412 -5.15 12.63 -1.55
N ASP A 413 -4.70 13.54 -0.68
CA ASP A 413 -5.10 14.95 -0.66
C ASP A 413 -4.27 15.87 -1.59
N GLY A 414 -3.26 15.32 -2.28
CA GLY A 414 -2.43 16.04 -3.24
C GLY A 414 -1.33 16.92 -2.64
N ARG A 415 -1.18 16.98 -1.31
CA ARG A 415 -0.29 17.96 -0.64
C ARG A 415 1.16 17.55 -0.50
N SER A 416 1.45 16.25 -0.39
CA SER A 416 2.79 15.72 -0.20
C SER A 416 3.17 14.82 -1.36
N GLN A 417 4.30 15.10 -2.02
CA GLN A 417 4.78 14.29 -3.14
C GLN A 417 6.26 13.97 -3.01
N ARG A 418 6.68 12.82 -3.56
CA ARG A 418 8.09 12.46 -3.73
C ARG A 418 8.33 11.61 -4.96
N THR A 419 9.52 11.70 -5.51
CA THR A 419 9.99 10.78 -6.55
C THR A 419 10.39 9.45 -5.90
N LEU A 420 9.82 8.34 -6.39
CA LEU A 420 10.12 6.99 -5.93
C LEU A 420 11.23 6.35 -6.77
N VAL A 421 11.07 6.36 -8.10
CA VAL A 421 12.05 5.81 -9.06
C VAL A 421 12.23 6.80 -10.19
N SER A 422 13.48 7.02 -10.60
CA SER A 422 13.83 7.76 -11.82
C SER A 422 15.08 7.17 -12.46
N GLY A 423 15.41 7.59 -13.68
CA GLY A 423 16.62 7.13 -14.39
C GLY A 423 16.46 5.83 -15.17
N LEU A 424 15.31 5.17 -15.08
CA LEU A 424 14.93 4.08 -15.98
C LEU A 424 14.21 4.64 -17.22
N GLY A 425 14.38 3.99 -18.37
CA GLY A 425 13.71 4.41 -19.59
C GLY A 425 12.25 4.02 -19.59
N ASP A 426 11.35 4.93 -19.95
CA ASP A 426 9.93 4.64 -20.23
C ASP A 426 9.24 3.84 -19.11
N ALA A 427 9.53 4.24 -17.86
CA ALA A 427 8.93 3.69 -16.66
C ALA A 427 7.43 4.03 -16.60
N GLY A 428 6.60 3.10 -16.13
CA GLY A 428 5.20 3.37 -15.85
C GLY A 428 4.34 2.13 -15.62
N SER A 429 3.01 2.34 -15.63
CA SER A 429 2.01 1.35 -15.23
C SER A 429 2.28 0.75 -13.84
N PRO A 430 2.48 1.58 -12.79
CA PRO A 430 2.74 1.08 -11.45
C PRO A 430 1.51 0.39 -10.87
N ALA A 431 1.75 -0.60 -10.00
CA ALA A 431 0.75 -1.28 -9.20
C ALA A 431 1.32 -1.49 -7.79
N TRP A 432 0.71 -0.86 -6.80
CA TRP A 432 1.08 -0.99 -5.39
C TRP A 432 0.58 -2.34 -4.86
N SER A 433 1.42 -3.06 -4.12
CA SER A 433 1.05 -4.32 -3.50
C SER A 433 0.00 -4.12 -2.39
N PRO A 434 -0.82 -5.14 -2.09
CA PRO A 434 -1.63 -5.15 -0.87
C PRO A 434 -0.74 -5.04 0.38
N GLY A 435 -1.36 -4.67 1.51
CA GLY A 435 -0.71 -4.66 2.83
C GLY A 435 -0.35 -6.08 3.27
N ARG A 436 0.73 -6.23 4.05
CA ARG A 436 1.21 -7.51 4.58
C ARG A 436 0.97 -7.64 6.09
#